data_AF-A0A351HBK9-F1
#
_entry.id   AF-A0A351HBK9-F1
#
_cell.length_a   1.000
_cell.length_b   1.000
_cell.length_c   1.000
_cell.angle_alpha   90.00
_cell.angle_beta   90.00
_cell.angle_gamma   90.00
#
_symmetry.space_group_name_H-M   'P 1'
#
loop_
_entity.id
_entity.type
_entity.pdbx_description
1 polymer ?
#
loop_
_entity_poly.entity_id
_entity_poly.type
_entity_poly.pdbx_seq_one_letter_code
_entity_poly.pdbx_strand_id
1 'polypeptide(L)'
;MSKVSSKYQVTLPRALARAHQIVPGEEVIFEEAGSALYLRREQKGSGAVRVDCLERLKRFDLASARQESRNQTWTPTVAPVSDRGWTREELYQR
;
A
#
# COMPACT_ATOMS: atom_id res chain seq x y z
N MET A 1 -24.20 -5.10 -18.56
CA MET A 1 -23.90 -3.95 -19.43
C MET A 1 -23.35 -2.83 -18.58
N SER A 2 -22.06 -2.53 -18.69
CA SER A 2 -21.42 -1.38 -18.04
C SER A 2 -21.55 -0.18 -18.97
N LYS A 3 -22.60 0.62 -18.80
CA LYS A 3 -22.83 1.86 -19.54
C LYS A 3 -22.97 3.00 -18.54
N VAL A 4 -22.37 4.14 -18.86
CA VAL A 4 -22.52 5.39 -18.11
C VAL A 4 -23.85 6.03 -18.51
N SER A 5 -24.70 6.36 -17.54
CA SER A 5 -25.96 7.06 -17.79
C SER A 5 -25.73 8.54 -18.12
N SER A 6 -26.76 9.24 -18.61
CA SER A 6 -26.69 10.69 -18.85
C SER A 6 -26.45 11.52 -17.57
N LYS A 7 -26.63 10.91 -16.39
CA LYS A 7 -26.30 11.49 -15.08
C LYS A 7 -24.94 11.05 -14.55
N TYR A 8 -24.08 10.50 -15.42
CA TYR A 8 -22.75 9.98 -15.07
C TYR A 8 -22.78 8.87 -14.02
N GLN A 9 -23.85 8.07 -13.99
CA GLN A 9 -23.96 6.93 -13.07
C GLN A 9 -23.47 5.65 -13.76
N VAL A 10 -22.75 4.82 -13.00
CA VAL A 10 -22.32 3.49 -13.45
C VAL A 10 -23.11 2.42 -12.69
N THR A 11 -23.65 1.44 -13.41
CA THR A 11 -24.33 0.31 -12.78
C THR A 11 -23.33 -0.74 -12.30
N LEU A 12 -23.37 -1.05 -11.01
CA LEU A 12 -22.55 -2.11 -10.42
C LEU A 12 -23.28 -3.47 -10.53
N PRO A 13 -22.65 -4.51 -11.11
CA PRO A 13 -23.22 -5.86 -11.08
C PRO A 13 -23.48 -6.33 -9.64
N ARG A 14 -24.63 -6.97 -9.40
CA ARG A 14 -25.04 -7.42 -8.05
C ARG A 14 -24.01 -8.32 -7.37
N ALA A 15 -23.33 -9.18 -8.13
CA ALA A 15 -22.28 -10.05 -7.61
C ALA A 15 -21.10 -9.25 -7.03
N LEU A 16 -20.68 -8.19 -7.72
CA LEU A 16 -19.58 -7.32 -7.29
C LEU A 16 -19.98 -6.48 -6.09
N ALA A 17 -21.20 -5.92 -6.11
CA ALA A 17 -21.76 -5.20 -4.96
C ALA A 17 -21.75 -6.07 -3.69
N ARG A 18 -22.14 -7.35 -3.79
CA ARG A 18 -22.12 -8.30 -2.66
C ARG A 18 -20.70 -8.66 -2.22
N ALA A 19 -19.81 -8.97 -3.17
CA ALA A 19 -18.43 -9.34 -2.86
C ALA A 19 -17.69 -8.24 -2.09
N HIS A 20 -17.99 -6.98 -2.40
CA HIS A 20 -17.39 -5.81 -1.73
C HIS A 20 -18.29 -5.20 -0.63
N GLN A 21 -19.41 -5.85 -0.30
CA GLN A 21 -20.35 -5.41 0.75
C GLN A 21 -20.82 -3.95 0.59
N ILE A 22 -21.04 -3.53 -0.66
CA ILE A 22 -21.54 -2.19 -1.00
C ILE A 22 -23.06 -2.20 -0.89
N VAL A 23 -23.61 -1.28 -0.11
CA VAL A 23 -25.05 -1.19 0.16
C VAL A 23 -25.62 0.09 -0.48
N PRO A 24 -26.84 0.09 -1.05
CA PRO A 24 -27.47 1.31 -1.54
C PRO A 24 -27.60 2.37 -0.43
N GLY A 25 -27.29 3.63 -0.75
CA GLY A 25 -27.28 4.73 0.21
C GLY A 25 -25.94 4.96 0.92
N GLU A 26 -24.93 4.14 0.63
CA GLU A 26 -23.57 4.33 1.14
C GLU A 26 -22.81 5.45 0.39
N GLU A 27 -22.07 6.26 1.15
CA GLU A 27 -21.19 7.29 0.62
C GLU A 27 -19.88 6.69 0.10
N VAL A 28 -19.47 7.10 -1.10
CA VAL A 28 -18.27 6.61 -1.77
C VAL A 28 -17.47 7.77 -2.34
N ILE A 29 -16.16 7.61 -2.36
CA ILE A 29 -15.19 8.55 -2.91
C ILE A 29 -14.61 7.93 -4.17
N PHE A 30 -14.57 8.72 -5.23
CA PHE A 30 -13.91 8.35 -6.47
C PHE A 30 -12.50 8.93 -6.48
N GLU A 31 -11.51 8.10 -6.81
CA GLU A 31 -10.11 8.52 -6.89
C GLU A 31 -9.49 8.07 -8.21
N GLU A 32 -8.71 8.97 -8.81
CA GLU A 32 -7.97 8.69 -10.03
C GLU A 32 -6.57 8.18 -9.68
N ALA A 33 -6.19 7.03 -10.21
CA ALA A 33 -4.82 6.53 -10.12
C ALA A 33 -4.37 5.93 -11.46
N GLY A 34 -3.42 6.62 -12.09
CA GLY A 34 -2.94 6.28 -13.42
C GLY A 34 -4.06 6.37 -14.46
N SER A 35 -4.38 5.25 -15.09
CA SER A 35 -5.45 5.14 -16.11
C SER A 35 -6.77 4.59 -15.55
N ALA A 36 -6.90 4.43 -14.24
CA ALA A 36 -8.05 3.79 -13.60
C ALA A 36 -8.76 4.73 -12.62
N LEU A 37 -10.09 4.64 -12.60
CA LEU A 37 -10.94 5.27 -11.58
C LEU A 37 -11.27 4.23 -10.50
N TYR A 38 -10.83 4.49 -9.28
CA TYR A 38 -11.11 3.67 -8.11
C TYR A 38 -12.33 4.19 -7.36
N LEU A 39 -13.17 3.26 -6.92
CA LEU A 39 -14.24 3.53 -5.96
C LEU A 39 -13.76 3.07 -4.60
N ARG A 40 -13.64 4.01 -3.66
CA ARG A 40 -13.37 3.73 -2.24
C ARG A 40 -14.61 4.07 -1.42
N ARG A 41 -14.92 3.24 -0.43
CA ARG A 41 -15.94 3.56 0.57
C ARG A 41 -15.42 4.71 1.43
N GLU A 42 -16.26 5.70 1.72
CA GLU A 42 -15.90 6.72 2.70
C GLU A 42 -15.82 6.03 4.07
N GLN A 43 -14.60 5.70 4.50
CA GLN A 43 -14.39 5.19 5.84
C GLN A 43 -14.66 6.35 6.79
N LYS A 44 -15.90 6.45 7.32
CA LYS A 44 -16.21 7.27 8.49
C LYS A 44 -15.24 6.87 9.60
N GLY A 45 -14.14 7.62 9.69
CA GLY A 45 -13.07 7.34 10.64
C GLY A 45 -12.23 6.10 10.35
N SER A 46 -11.65 5.96 9.14
CA SER A 46 -10.22 5.61 9.14
C SER A 46 -9.42 6.91 9.12
N GLY A 47 -9.48 7.76 10.15
CA GLY A 47 -9.09 7.29 11.46
C GLY A 47 -8.04 6.18 11.34
N ALA A 48 -7.02 6.34 10.47
CA ALA A 48 -5.79 5.56 10.50
C ALA A 48 -5.62 5.28 11.97
N VAL A 49 -5.81 4.02 12.42
CA VAL A 49 -5.75 3.68 13.84
C VAL A 49 -4.56 4.47 14.29
N ARG A 50 -4.77 5.52 15.09
CA ARG A 50 -3.67 6.38 15.52
C ARG A 50 -3.00 5.48 16.53
N VAL A 51 -2.28 4.50 15.99
CA VAL A 51 -1.33 3.67 16.67
C VAL A 51 -0.47 4.76 17.25
N ASP A 52 -0.65 4.91 18.56
CA ASP A 52 0.00 5.94 19.33
C ASP A 52 1.46 6.00 18.88
N CYS A 53 2.03 7.20 18.82
CA CYS A 53 3.40 7.38 18.32
C CYS A 53 4.36 6.38 19.01
N LEU A 54 4.13 6.14 20.31
CA LEU A 54 4.82 5.15 21.12
C LEU A 54 4.67 3.71 20.61
N GLU A 55 3.47 3.30 20.22
CA GLU A 55 3.21 1.95 19.71
C GLU A 55 3.80 1.76 18.30
N ARG A 56 3.88 2.82 17.48
CA ARG A 56 4.60 2.78 16.21
C ARG A 56 6.10 2.63 16.42
N LEU A 57 6.68 3.41 17.34
CA LEU A 57 8.09 3.33 17.70
C LEU A 57 8.44 1.94 18.25
N LYS A 58 7.64 1.42 19.18
CA LYS A 58 7.83 0.08 19.73
C LYS A 58 7.84 -1.01 18.65
N ARG A 59 6.92 -0.93 17.68
CA ARG A 59 6.89 -1.89 16.55
C ARG A 59 8.11 -1.74 15.64
N PHE A 60 8.55 -0.51 15.41
CA PHE A 60 9.76 -0.23 14.65
C PHE A 60 10.99 -0.84 15.34
N ASP A 61 11.16 -0.60 16.64
CA ASP A 61 12.28 -1.14 17.42
C ASP A 61 12.30 -2.67 17.40
N LEU A 62 11.13 -3.31 17.55
CA LEU A 62 11.01 -4.77 17.45
C LEU A 62 11.36 -5.29 16.05
N ALA A 63 11.02 -4.55 14.99
CA ALA A 63 11.38 -4.92 13.62
C ALA A 63 12.89 -4.78 13.38
N SER A 64 13.49 -3.69 13.87
CA SER A 64 14.93 -3.43 13.81
C SER A 64 15.72 -4.50 14.56
N ALA A 65 15.32 -4.84 15.79
CA ALA A 65 15.95 -5.91 16.57
C ALA A 65 15.90 -7.26 15.86
N ARG A 66 14.76 -7.62 15.25
CA ARG A 66 14.66 -8.83 14.43
C ARG A 66 15.59 -8.79 13.21
N GLN A 67 15.71 -7.63 12.57
CA GLN A 67 16.63 -7.47 11.45
C GLN A 67 18.09 -7.60 11.88
N GLU A 68 18.47 -7.05 13.03
CA GLU A 68 19.81 -7.19 13.59
C GLU A 68 20.14 -8.65 13.92
N SER A 69 19.24 -9.39 14.58
CA SER A 69 19.43 -10.83 14.80
C SER A 69 19.59 -11.61 13.49
N ARG A 70 18.84 -11.24 12.44
CA ARG A 70 19.01 -11.84 11.12
C ARG A 70 20.38 -11.50 10.53
N ASN A 71 20.82 -10.25 10.62
CA ASN A 71 22.12 -9.84 10.09
C ASN A 71 23.29 -10.56 10.81
N GLN A 72 23.17 -10.81 12.11
CA GLN A 72 24.19 -11.54 12.88
C GLN A 72 24.32 -13.00 12.45
N THR A 73 23.21 -13.62 12.04
CA THR A 73 23.16 -15.02 11.59
C THR A 73 23.30 -15.16 10.07
N TRP A 74 23.22 -14.04 9.34
CA TRP A 74 23.31 -14.02 7.90
C TRP A 74 24.77 -14.15 7.46
N THR A 75 25.07 -15.29 6.84
CA THR A 75 26.32 -15.48 6.11
C THR A 75 26.03 -15.29 4.63
N PRO A 76 26.70 -14.37 3.92
CA PRO A 76 26.55 -14.23 2.48
C PRO A 76 26.87 -15.55 1.78
N THR A 77 25.95 -16.07 0.97
CA THR A 77 26.17 -17.29 0.17
C THR A 77 27.19 -17.05 -0.95
N VAL A 78 27.42 -15.79 -1.31
CA VAL A 78 28.36 -15.38 -2.36
C VAL A 78 29.28 -14.31 -1.77
N ALA A 79 30.58 -14.45 -2.01
CA ALA A 79 31.56 -13.45 -1.60
C ALA A 79 31.18 -12.08 -2.18
N PRO A 80 31.31 -10.98 -1.40
CA PRO A 80 31.01 -9.66 -1.90
C PRO A 80 31.90 -9.38 -3.12
N VAL A 81 31.26 -9.16 -4.28
CA VAL A 81 31.97 -8.75 -5.50
C VAL A 81 32.57 -7.37 -5.22
N SER A 82 33.90 -7.32 -5.14
CA SER A 82 34.66 -6.10 -4.88
C SER A 82 34.61 -5.12 -6.04
N ASP A 83 34.34 -5.61 -7.25
CA ASP A 83 34.31 -4.82 -8.47
C ASP A 83 32.91 -4.79 -9.08
N ARG A 84 32.10 -3.82 -8.62
CA ARG A 84 30.74 -3.60 -9.14
C ARG A 84 30.77 -2.71 -10.39
N GLY A 85 31.93 -2.20 -10.79
CA GLY A 85 32.09 -1.27 -11.92
C GLY A 85 31.48 0.12 -11.71
N TRP A 86 31.00 0.43 -10.51
CA TRP A 86 30.47 1.74 -10.13
C TRP A 86 30.65 2.01 -8.64
N THR A 87 30.88 3.27 -8.29
CA THR A 87 30.91 3.73 -6.91
C THR A 87 29.49 4.03 -6.39
N ARG A 88 29.30 4.03 -5.07
CA ARG A 88 27.99 4.32 -4.48
C ARG A 88 27.56 5.75 -4.81
N GLU A 89 28.52 6.67 -4.82
CA GLU A 89 28.37 8.09 -5.08
C GLU A 89 27.85 8.33 -6.50
N GLU A 90 28.37 7.61 -7.50
CA GLU A 90 27.90 7.66 -8.90
C GLU A 90 26.43 7.29 -9.05
N LEU A 91 25.89 6.43 -8.17
CA LEU A 91 24.50 5.96 -8.27
C LEU A 91 23.48 7.05 -7.89
N TYR A 92 23.88 8.00 -7.03
CA TYR A 92 23.04 9.11 -6.59
C TYR A 92 23.21 10.38 -7.44
N GLN A 93 24.09 10.36 -8.43
CA GLN A 93 24.32 11.45 -9.37
C GLN A 93 23.58 11.24 -10.71
N ARG A 94 22.64 10.28 -10.76
CA ARG A 94 21.81 9.97 -11.93
C ARG A 94 20.54 10.81 -12.00
#